data_AF-A0A957Q8M3-F1
#
_entry.id   AF-A0A957Q8M3-F1
#
_cell.length_a   1.000
_cell.length_b   1.000
_cell.length_c   1.000
_cell.angle_alpha   90.00
_cell.angle_beta   90.00
_cell.angle_gamma   90.00
#
_symmetry.space_group_name_H-M   'P 1'
#
loop_
_entity.id
_entity.type
_entity.pdbx_description
1 polymer ?
#
loop_
_entity_poly.entity_id
_entity_poly.type
_entity_poly.pdbx_seq_one_letter_code
_entity_poly.pdbx_strand_id
1 'polypeptide(L)' 'MMFSLTTPTLHTARLRLRPFTEADTDAIYTLMSNATVLRYWDAPPWSER' A
#
# COMPACT_ATOMS: atom_id res chain seq x y z
N MET A 1 -6.15 28.74 -6.56
CA MET A 1 -4.92 27.97 -6.29
C MET A 1 -5.31 26.73 -5.51
N MET A 2 -4.90 25.53 -5.95
CA MET A 2 -5.16 24.29 -5.20
C MET A 2 -3.87 23.90 -4.48
N PHE A 3 -3.92 23.78 -3.15
CA PHE A 3 -2.80 23.25 -2.38
C PHE A 3 -2.78 21.72 -2.52
N SER A 4 -1.64 21.17 -2.92
CA SER A 4 -1.42 19.71 -2.92
C SER A 4 -1.12 19.25 -1.51
N LEU A 5 -1.87 18.24 -1.03
CA LEU A 5 -1.58 17.59 0.24
C LEU A 5 -0.49 16.55 0.03
N THR A 6 0.69 16.79 0.58
CA THR A 6 1.80 15.83 0.55
C THR A 6 1.58 14.75 1.60
N THR A 7 1.58 13.48 1.18
CA THR A 7 1.56 12.35 2.13
C THR A 7 2.86 12.34 2.94
N PRO A 8 2.80 12.45 4.29
CA PRO A 8 4.00 12.55 5.09
C PRO A 8 4.70 11.20 5.27
N THR A 9 5.94 11.24 5.74
CA THR A 9 6.61 10.08 6.32
C THR A 9 6.58 10.19 7.84
N LEU A 10 6.12 9.15 8.53
CA LEU A 10 6.06 9.06 9.99
C LEU A 10 7.03 7.99 10.49
N HIS A 11 7.71 8.29 11.59
CA HIS A 11 8.65 7.38 12.23
C HIS A 11 8.28 7.18 13.70
N THR A 12 8.42 5.95 14.16
CA THR A 12 8.34 5.55 15.57
C THR A 12 9.58 4.71 15.90
N ALA A 13 9.69 4.24 17.15
CA ALA A 13 10.79 3.37 17.54
C ALA A 13 10.88 2.06 16.74
N ARG A 14 9.76 1.57 16.18
CA ARG A 14 9.68 0.25 15.52
C ARG A 14 9.20 0.30 14.08
N LEU A 15 8.51 1.37 13.68
CA LEU A 15 7.82 1.45 12.40
C LEU A 15 8.14 2.75 11.68
N ARG A 16 8.25 2.63 10.35
CA ARG A 16 8.27 3.75 9.41
C ARG A 16 7.06 3.62 8.48
N LEU A 17 6.21 4.64 8.45
CA LEU A 17 5.13 4.77 7.49
C LEU A 17 5.55 5.81 6.47
N ARG A 18 5.53 5.47 5.18
CA ARG A 18 5.95 6.37 4.09
C ARG A 18 5.03 6.22 2.88
N PRO A 19 5.00 7.21 1.97
CA PRO A 19 4.40 7.03 0.65
C PRO A 19 5.01 5.82 -0.06
N PHE A 20 4.20 5.10 -0.83
CA PHE A 20 4.69 4.05 -1.70
C PHE A 20 5.59 4.62 -2.80
N THR A 21 6.56 3.84 -3.23
CA THR A 21 7.37 4.10 -4.41
C THR A 21 7.22 2.95 -5.39
N GLU A 22 7.71 3.11 -6.62
CA GLU A 22 7.68 2.06 -7.64
C GLU A 22 8.35 0.76 -7.17
N ALA A 23 9.34 0.85 -6.30
CA ALA A 23 10.02 -0.30 -5.71
C ALA A 23 9.12 -1.17 -4.81
N ASP A 24 7.97 -0.67 -4.37
CA ASP A 24 7.03 -1.42 -3.54
C ASP A 24 6.04 -2.26 -4.35
N THR A 25 6.02 -2.09 -5.67
CA THR A 25 5.00 -2.68 -6.56
C THR A 25 4.85 -4.18 -6.38
N ASP A 26 5.96 -4.92 -6.31
CA ASP A 26 5.92 -6.39 -6.16
C ASP A 26 5.36 -6.83 -4.81
N ALA A 27 5.74 -6.15 -3.73
CA ALA A 27 5.24 -6.45 -2.40
C ALA A 27 3.75 -6.15 -2.29
N ILE A 28 3.30 -5.03 -2.87
CA ILE A 28 1.88 -4.66 -2.92
C ILE A 28 1.11 -5.69 -3.76
N TYR A 29 1.56 -6.02 -4.97
CA TYR A 29 0.90 -7.02 -5.81
C TYR A 29 0.78 -8.37 -5.09
N THR A 30 1.84 -8.80 -4.39
CA THR A 30 1.83 -10.05 -3.61
C THR A 30 0.77 -10.04 -2.51
N LEU A 31 0.61 -8.91 -1.81
CA LEU A 31 -0.45 -8.76 -0.78
C LEU A 31 -1.85 -8.73 -1.43
N MET A 32 -2.01 -7.95 -2.49
CA MET A 32 -3.30 -7.69 -3.13
C MET A 32 -3.80 -8.84 -4.01
N SER A 33 -2.95 -9.81 -4.37
CA SER A 33 -3.35 -11.05 -5.06
C SER A 33 -3.61 -12.22 -4.10
N ASN A 34 -3.42 -12.04 -2.78
CA ASN A 34 -3.59 -13.10 -1.79
C ASN A 34 -5.01 -13.08 -1.17
N ALA A 35 -5.80 -14.11 -1.49
CA ALA A 35 -7.18 -14.27 -1.01
C ALA A 35 -7.32 -14.34 0.52
N THR A 36 -6.33 -14.89 1.23
CA THR A 36 -6.37 -14.97 2.70
C THR A 36 -6.15 -13.59 3.32
N VAL A 37 -5.23 -12.81 2.76
CA VAL A 37 -4.93 -11.44 3.22
C VAL A 37 -6.13 -10.53 2.98
N LEU A 38 -6.76 -10.63 1.81
CA LEU A 38 -7.89 -9.78 1.43
C LEU A 38 -9.27 -10.26 1.91
N ARG A 39 -9.35 -11.30 2.75
CA ARG A 39 -10.63 -11.83 3.27
C ARG A 39 -11.55 -10.75 3.89
N TYR A 40 -10.95 -9.68 4.41
CA TYR A 40 -11.65 -8.56 5.05
C TYR A 40 -11.51 -7.23 4.29
N TRP A 41 -10.95 -7.25 3.09
CA TRP A 41 -10.81 -6.08 2.25
C TRP A 41 -12.07 -5.90 1.38
N ASP A 42 -12.32 -4.67 0.92
CA ASP A 42 -13.52 -4.30 0.18
C ASP A 42 -13.50 -4.69 -1.31
N ALA A 43 -12.45 -5.37 -1.76
CA ALA A 43 -12.23 -5.78 -3.14
C ALA A 43 -11.70 -7.22 -3.23
N PRO A 44 -12.01 -7.95 -4.32
CA PRO A 44 -11.46 -9.28 -4.56
C PRO A 44 -9.94 -9.22 -4.84
N PRO A 45 -9.22 -10.35 -4.73
CA PRO A 45 -7.82 -10.43 -5.12
C PRO A 45 -7.58 -10.04 -6.57
N TRP A 46 -6.50 -9.29 -6.78
CA TRP A 46 -6.04 -8.93 -8.11
C TRP A 46 -5.62 -10.19 -8.88
N SER A 47 -5.99 -10.23 -10.16
CA SER A 47 -5.65 -11.31 -11.09
C SER A 47 -4.65 -10.88 -12.18
N GLU A 48 -4.47 -9.58 -12.37
CA GLU A 48 -3.63 -8.98 -13.41
C GLU A 48 -2.58 -8.08 -12.78
N ARG A 49 -1.36 -8.09 -13.33
CA ARG A 49 -0.21 -7.32 -12.85
C ARG A 49 0.03 -6.10 -13.72
#